data_AF-B9MMD5-F1
#
_entry.id   AF-B9MMD5-F1
#
_cell.length_a   1.000
_cell.length_b   1.000
_cell.length_c   1.000
_cell.angle_alpha   90.00
_cell.angle_beta   90.00
_cell.angle_gamma   90.00
#
_symmetry.space_group_name_H-M   'P 1'
#
loop_
_entity.id
_entity.type
_entity.pdbx_description
1 polymer ?
#
loop_
_entity_poly.entity_id
_entity_poly.type
_entity_poly.pdbx_seq_one_letter_code
_entity_poly.pdbx_strand_id
1 'polypeptide(L)'
;MGVFQKIAQLLKANINDLIEKAADPEKMLNQLIEDMEDQLQKARAEVTNALADEKILQKKVEENKKAAEDWQKKAELAISKGEDELAVEALKRKREFERLANEYQKQYEAQHEAVEKLKSGLKMLEDKIEEAKRRRDLLIAKSKRADAQVTITQTMSKLTDASAFESFEKFAQKIEQKEARAQAHEELLNASKTLEDRFKELENSDEDILDELQKLKEKMGK
;
A
#
# COMPACT_ATOMS: atom_id res chain seq x y z
N MET A 1 7.78 -23.34 22.27
CA MET A 1 8.24 -22.06 21.68
C MET A 1 7.23 -20.98 22.01
N GLY A 2 7.64 -19.92 22.72
CA GLY A 2 6.72 -18.86 23.15
C GLY A 2 6.29 -17.94 22.02
N VAL A 3 5.13 -17.29 22.16
CA VAL A 3 4.59 -16.31 21.18
C VAL A 3 5.63 -15.22 20.87
N PHE A 4 6.27 -14.67 21.90
CA PHE A 4 7.35 -13.70 21.77
C PHE A 4 8.54 -14.21 20.96
N GLN A 5 8.86 -15.49 21.07
CA GLN A 5 10.00 -16.12 20.38
C GLN A 5 9.71 -16.29 18.89
N LYS A 6 8.47 -16.64 18.54
CA LYS A 6 8.01 -16.69 17.15
C LYS A 6 8.05 -15.31 16.51
N ILE A 7 7.59 -14.28 17.22
CA ILE A 7 7.63 -12.92 16.68
C ILE A 7 9.06 -12.39 16.58
N ALA A 8 9.91 -12.66 17.57
CA ALA A 8 11.33 -12.34 17.47
C ALA A 8 11.98 -13.02 16.26
N GLN A 9 11.59 -14.25 15.93
CA GLN A 9 12.06 -14.95 14.74
C GLN A 9 11.53 -14.31 13.45
N LEU A 10 10.26 -13.92 13.39
CA LEU A 10 9.68 -13.21 12.25
C LEU A 10 10.35 -11.84 12.02
N LEU A 11 10.65 -11.11 13.10
CA LEU A 11 11.37 -9.83 13.04
C LEU A 11 12.85 -9.99 12.65
N LYS A 12 13.46 -11.11 13.02
CA LYS A 12 14.87 -11.41 12.76
C LYS A 12 15.08 -12.13 11.43
N ALA A 13 14.03 -12.69 10.84
CA ALA A 13 14.06 -13.17 9.47
C ALA A 13 14.44 -11.98 8.59
N ASN A 14 15.59 -12.08 7.91
CA ASN A 14 16.05 -11.06 6.98
C ASN A 14 14.98 -10.85 5.93
N ILE A 15 14.23 -9.76 6.07
CA ILE A 15 13.24 -9.31 5.10
C ILE A 15 13.89 -9.20 3.70
N ASN A 16 15.18 -8.89 3.64
CA ASN A 16 15.96 -8.87 2.40
C ASN A 16 16.10 -10.25 1.73
N ASP A 17 16.39 -11.32 2.48
CA ASP A 17 16.52 -12.69 1.94
C ASP A 17 15.17 -13.24 1.46
N LEU A 18 14.10 -12.78 2.10
CA LEU A 18 12.72 -13.09 1.75
C LEU A 18 12.29 -12.39 0.44
N ILE A 19 12.71 -11.15 0.22
CA ILE A 19 12.41 -10.39 -1.01
C ILE A 19 13.14 -10.97 -2.22
N GLU A 20 14.41 -11.37 -2.09
CA GLU A 20 15.19 -11.92 -3.21
C GLU A 20 14.64 -13.25 -3.77
N LYS A 21 13.86 -13.99 -2.97
CA LYS A 21 13.30 -15.30 -3.34
C LYS A 21 11.81 -15.29 -3.63
N ALA A 22 11.11 -14.19 -3.34
CA ALA A 22 9.66 -14.11 -3.50
C ALA A 22 9.29 -13.79 -4.96
N ALA A 23 8.42 -14.61 -5.54
CA ALA A 23 7.81 -14.32 -6.85
C ALA A 23 6.88 -13.09 -6.81
N ASP A 24 6.30 -12.79 -5.63
CA ASP A 24 5.52 -11.59 -5.34
C ASP A 24 5.90 -11.04 -3.95
N PRO A 25 6.82 -10.05 -3.89
CA PRO A 25 7.28 -9.49 -2.63
C PRO A 25 6.20 -8.65 -1.92
N GLU A 26 5.24 -8.06 -2.63
CA GLU A 26 4.14 -7.28 -2.03
C GLU A 26 3.20 -8.22 -1.25
N LYS A 27 2.79 -9.32 -1.88
CA LYS A 27 1.94 -10.33 -1.20
C LYS A 27 2.64 -10.94 0.01
N MET A 28 3.93 -11.24 -0.10
CA MET A 28 4.65 -11.88 1.01
C MET A 28 4.87 -10.95 2.19
N LEU A 29 5.15 -9.66 1.96
CA LEU A 29 5.23 -8.68 3.03
C LEU A 29 3.87 -8.43 3.70
N ASN A 30 2.78 -8.45 2.94
CA ASN A 30 1.42 -8.36 3.50
C ASN A 30 1.11 -9.55 4.40
N GLN A 31 1.41 -10.77 3.96
CA GLN A 31 1.21 -11.99 4.75
C GLN A 31 2.04 -11.95 6.05
N LEU A 32 3.28 -11.48 5.98
CA LEU A 32 4.13 -11.35 7.18
C LEU A 32 3.50 -10.41 8.22
N ILE A 33 2.93 -9.28 7.80
CA ILE A 33 2.24 -8.36 8.72
C ILE A 33 1.01 -9.03 9.33
N GLU A 34 0.20 -9.72 8.52
CA GLU A 34 -0.98 -10.45 8.99
C GLU A 34 -0.60 -11.52 10.04
N ASP A 35 0.42 -12.32 9.74
CA ASP A 35 0.94 -13.32 10.68
C ASP A 35 1.41 -12.68 12.01
N MET A 36 2.05 -11.51 11.94
CA MET A 36 2.48 -10.78 13.13
C MET A 36 1.29 -10.21 13.93
N GLU A 37 0.27 -9.69 13.26
CA GLU A 37 -0.97 -9.21 13.89
C GLU A 37 -1.74 -10.35 14.58
N ASP A 38 -1.81 -11.52 13.95
CA ASP A 38 -2.36 -12.74 14.54
C ASP A 38 -1.62 -13.18 15.80
N GLN A 39 -0.27 -13.13 15.78
CA GLN A 39 0.51 -13.42 16.98
C GLN A 39 0.32 -12.35 18.06
N LEU A 40 0.18 -11.07 17.68
CA LEU A 40 -0.13 -10.00 18.63
C LEU A 40 -1.49 -10.23 19.31
N GLN A 41 -2.52 -10.63 18.56
CA GLN A 41 -3.83 -10.95 19.14
C GLN A 41 -3.74 -12.09 20.16
N LYS A 42 -2.98 -13.14 19.85
CA LYS A 42 -2.72 -14.25 20.79
C LYS A 42 -1.97 -13.77 22.02
N ALA A 43 -0.95 -12.93 21.84
CA ALA A 43 -0.22 -12.35 22.97
C ALA A 43 -1.13 -11.50 23.88
N ARG A 44 -2.04 -10.71 23.31
CA ARG A 44 -3.05 -9.95 24.08
C ARG A 44 -3.94 -10.85 24.92
N ALA A 45 -4.39 -11.98 24.35
CA ALA A 45 -5.23 -12.94 25.07
C ALA A 45 -4.48 -13.55 26.27
N GLU A 46 -3.22 -13.95 26.08
CA GLU A 46 -2.39 -14.48 27.17
C GLU A 46 -2.13 -13.45 28.28
N VAL A 47 -1.85 -12.19 27.91
CA VAL A 47 -1.70 -11.09 28.88
C VAL A 47 -3.00 -10.86 29.65
N THR A 48 -4.15 -10.98 28.98
CA THR A 48 -5.47 -10.83 29.60
C THR A 48 -5.74 -11.95 30.61
N ASN A 49 -5.40 -13.20 30.27
CA ASN A 49 -5.51 -14.32 31.20
C ASN A 49 -4.62 -14.11 32.44
N ALA A 50 -3.36 -13.69 32.24
CA ALA A 50 -2.45 -13.39 33.35
C ALA A 50 -2.98 -12.26 34.26
N LEU A 51 -3.61 -11.24 33.68
CA LEU A 51 -4.26 -10.15 34.42
C LEU A 51 -5.50 -10.65 35.19
N ALA A 52 -6.27 -11.57 34.62
CA ALA A 52 -7.41 -12.18 35.31
C ALA A 52 -6.94 -12.99 36.54
N ASP A 53 -5.87 -13.78 36.39
CA ASP A 53 -5.26 -14.52 37.50
C ASP A 53 -4.74 -13.59 38.60
N GLU A 54 -4.10 -12.48 38.22
CA GLU A 54 -3.68 -11.42 39.14
C GLU A 54 -4.86 -10.86 39.94
N LYS A 55 -5.99 -10.57 39.26
CA LYS A 55 -7.21 -10.06 39.91
C LYS A 55 -7.83 -11.08 40.85
N ILE A 56 -7.81 -12.36 40.51
CA ILE A 56 -8.27 -13.43 41.38
C ILE A 56 -7.41 -13.50 42.64
N LEU A 57 -6.08 -13.42 42.52
CA LEU A 57 -5.16 -13.39 43.66
C LEU A 57 -5.39 -12.15 44.54
N GLN A 58 -5.53 -10.98 43.93
CA GLN A 58 -5.86 -9.73 44.63
C GLN A 58 -7.13 -9.88 45.47
N LYS A 59 -8.18 -10.46 44.88
CA LYS A 59 -9.45 -10.70 45.57
C LYS A 59 -9.29 -11.66 46.74
N LYS A 60 -8.53 -12.75 46.58
CA LYS A 60 -8.24 -13.70 47.67
C LYS A 60 -7.49 -13.04 48.82
N VAL A 61 -6.54 -12.14 48.54
CA VAL A 61 -5.86 -11.36 49.58
C VAL A 61 -6.87 -10.54 50.37
N GLU A 62 -7.74 -9.80 49.68
CA GLU A 62 -8.74 -8.92 50.32
C GLU A 62 -9.76 -9.72 51.14
N GLU A 63 -10.29 -10.81 50.58
CA GLU A 63 -11.22 -11.72 51.27
C GLU A 63 -10.63 -12.28 52.57
N ASN A 64 -9.37 -12.72 52.56
CA ASN A 64 -8.70 -13.25 53.75
C ASN A 64 -8.35 -12.17 54.78
N LYS A 65 -7.94 -10.97 54.34
CA LYS A 65 -7.73 -9.82 55.24
C LYS A 65 -9.03 -9.44 55.95
N LYS A 66 -10.13 -9.35 55.21
CA LYS A 66 -11.45 -9.06 55.77
C LYS A 66 -11.91 -10.13 56.75
N ALA A 67 -11.70 -11.41 56.43
CA ALA A 67 -12.01 -12.50 57.34
C ALA A 67 -11.20 -12.40 58.65
N ALA A 68 -9.91 -12.06 58.58
CA ALA A 68 -9.09 -11.83 59.76
C ALA A 68 -9.62 -10.67 60.62
N GLU A 69 -9.99 -9.54 59.99
CA GLU A 69 -10.61 -8.41 60.69
C GLU A 69 -11.94 -8.77 61.36
N ASP A 70 -12.77 -9.58 60.71
CA ASP A 70 -14.04 -10.02 61.29
C ASP A 70 -13.83 -10.97 62.48
N TRP A 71 -12.81 -11.83 62.43
CA TRP A 71 -12.41 -12.66 63.59
C TRP A 71 -11.80 -11.83 64.72
N GLN A 72 -11.07 -10.75 64.40
CA GLN A 72 -10.58 -9.79 65.39
C GLN A 72 -11.75 -9.15 66.15
N LYS A 73 -12.77 -8.66 65.45
CA LYS A 73 -13.97 -8.08 66.08
C LYS A 73 -14.71 -9.09 66.96
N LYS A 74 -14.78 -10.36 66.54
CA LYS A 74 -15.37 -11.43 67.35
C LYS A 74 -14.57 -11.71 68.62
N ALA A 75 -13.24 -11.70 68.54
CA ALA A 75 -12.38 -11.84 69.71
C ALA A 75 -12.58 -10.68 70.71
N GLU A 76 -12.62 -9.44 70.21
CA GLU A 76 -12.89 -8.25 71.03
C GLU A 76 -14.26 -8.34 71.73
N LEU A 77 -15.29 -8.79 71.02
CA LEU A 77 -16.61 -9.01 71.59
C LEU A 77 -16.59 -10.10 72.68
N ALA A 78 -15.90 -11.21 72.47
CA ALA A 78 -15.77 -12.28 73.44
C ALA A 78 -15.09 -11.80 74.74
N ILE A 79 -14.00 -11.03 74.60
CA ILE A 79 -13.29 -10.40 75.73
C ILE A 79 -14.22 -9.45 76.50
N SER A 80 -15.01 -8.64 75.78
CA SER A 80 -15.96 -7.70 76.42
C SER A 80 -17.05 -8.41 77.24
N LYS A 81 -17.30 -9.68 76.96
CA LYS A 81 -18.27 -10.54 77.66
C LYS A 81 -17.63 -11.46 78.70
N GLY A 82 -16.29 -11.43 78.86
CA GLY A 82 -15.55 -12.31 79.77
C GLY A 82 -15.46 -13.77 79.28
N GLU A 83 -15.69 -14.03 78.00
CA GLU A 83 -15.57 -15.36 77.39
C GLU A 83 -14.16 -15.58 76.83
N ASP A 84 -13.17 -15.72 77.71
CA ASP A 84 -11.75 -15.78 77.33
C ASP A 84 -11.41 -16.98 76.43
N GLU A 85 -12.01 -18.14 76.66
CA GLU A 85 -11.81 -19.33 75.80
C GLU A 85 -12.28 -19.07 74.35
N LEU A 86 -13.44 -18.40 74.20
CA LEU A 86 -13.98 -18.04 72.89
C LEU A 86 -13.11 -16.99 72.19
N ALA A 87 -12.55 -16.04 72.95
CA ALA A 87 -11.61 -15.06 72.43
C ALA A 87 -10.33 -15.71 71.89
N VAL A 88 -9.78 -16.70 72.61
CA VAL A 88 -8.60 -17.45 72.18
C VAL A 88 -8.86 -18.20 70.86
N GLU A 89 -10.01 -18.87 70.73
CA GLU A 89 -10.39 -19.56 69.49
C GLU A 89 -10.58 -18.57 68.32
N ALA A 90 -11.21 -17.42 68.55
CA ALA A 90 -11.36 -16.38 67.54
C ALA A 90 -10.00 -15.83 67.07
N LEU A 91 -9.05 -15.62 67.99
CA LEU A 91 -7.70 -15.18 67.67
C LEU A 91 -6.89 -16.24 66.90
N LYS A 92 -7.09 -17.54 67.18
CA LYS A 92 -6.49 -18.62 66.36
C LYS A 92 -6.99 -18.54 64.93
N ARG A 93 -8.31 -18.41 64.72
CA ARG A 93 -8.91 -18.26 63.38
C ARG A 93 -8.40 -17.01 62.67
N LYS A 94 -8.34 -15.87 63.36
CA LYS A 94 -7.74 -14.64 62.81
C LYS A 94 -6.34 -14.93 62.26
N ARG A 95 -5.48 -15.56 63.06
CA ARG A 95 -4.09 -15.86 62.68
C ARG A 95 -4.01 -16.80 61.47
N GLU A 96 -4.94 -17.75 61.34
CA GLU A 96 -5.05 -18.60 60.15
C GLU A 96 -5.32 -17.76 58.89
N PHE A 97 -6.31 -16.87 58.94
CA PHE A 97 -6.65 -15.99 57.82
C PHE A 97 -5.55 -14.97 57.51
N GLU A 98 -4.87 -14.41 58.51
CA GLU A 98 -3.69 -13.54 58.30
C GLU A 98 -2.57 -14.29 57.59
N ARG A 99 -2.30 -15.55 57.96
CA ARG A 99 -1.30 -16.38 57.29
C ARG A 99 -1.67 -16.61 55.83
N LEU A 100 -2.94 -16.95 55.54
CA LEU A 100 -3.43 -17.15 54.18
C LEU A 100 -3.37 -15.86 53.35
N ALA A 101 -3.76 -14.73 53.94
CA ALA A 101 -3.65 -13.42 53.29
C ALA A 101 -2.20 -13.10 52.89
N ASN A 102 -1.24 -13.36 53.78
CA ASN A 102 0.18 -13.16 53.51
C ASN A 102 0.72 -14.11 52.43
N GLU A 103 0.24 -15.35 52.38
CA GLU A 103 0.62 -16.31 51.34
C GLU A 103 0.10 -15.88 49.97
N TYR A 104 -1.18 -15.49 49.87
CA TYR A 104 -1.74 -14.95 48.64
C TYR A 104 -1.12 -13.61 48.24
N GLN A 105 -0.72 -12.79 49.20
CA GLN A 105 -0.05 -11.50 48.93
C GLN A 105 1.27 -11.72 48.20
N LYS A 106 2.09 -12.70 48.63
CA LYS A 106 3.32 -13.06 47.93
C LYS A 106 3.08 -13.57 46.52
N GLN A 107 2.05 -14.40 46.34
CA GLN A 107 1.66 -14.89 45.01
C GLN A 107 1.18 -13.75 44.10
N TYR A 108 0.38 -12.83 44.64
CA TYR A 108 -0.10 -11.64 43.94
C TYR A 108 1.08 -10.76 43.49
N GLU A 109 2.05 -10.49 44.36
CA GLU A 109 3.22 -9.66 44.03
C GLU A 109 4.06 -10.28 42.89
N ALA A 110 4.32 -11.59 42.96
CA ALA A 110 5.04 -12.29 41.91
C ALA A 110 4.27 -12.26 40.57
N GLN A 111 2.94 -12.46 40.61
CA GLN A 111 2.10 -12.39 39.42
C GLN A 111 2.02 -10.97 38.86
N HIS A 112 1.91 -9.95 39.72
CA HIS A 112 1.90 -8.55 39.33
C HIS A 112 3.18 -8.17 38.57
N GLU A 113 4.35 -8.55 39.09
CA GLU A 113 5.63 -8.31 38.41
C GLU A 113 5.68 -9.02 37.04
N ALA A 114 5.17 -10.24 36.94
CA ALA A 114 5.09 -10.97 35.68
C ALA A 114 4.15 -10.27 34.67
N VAL A 115 2.98 -9.81 35.12
CA VAL A 115 2.01 -9.09 34.30
C VAL A 115 2.59 -7.77 33.78
N GLU A 116 3.31 -7.00 34.60
CA GLU A 116 3.95 -5.76 34.16
C GLU A 116 5.01 -6.00 33.09
N LYS A 117 5.81 -7.07 33.22
CA LYS A 117 6.76 -7.49 32.17
C LYS A 117 6.04 -7.88 30.88
N LEU A 118 4.94 -8.62 30.98
CA LEU A 118 4.13 -9.04 29.83
C LEU A 118 3.49 -7.83 29.11
N LYS A 119 2.95 -6.86 29.85
CA LYS A 119 2.42 -5.60 29.28
C LYS A 119 3.49 -4.80 28.55
N SER A 120 4.67 -4.65 29.16
CA SER A 120 5.81 -3.96 28.53
C SER A 120 6.25 -4.66 27.24
N GLY A 121 6.35 -5.99 27.26
CA GLY A 121 6.66 -6.79 26.08
C GLY A 121 5.60 -6.66 24.98
N LEU A 122 4.31 -6.64 25.35
CA LEU A 122 3.20 -6.45 24.42
C LEU A 122 3.28 -5.08 23.72
N LYS A 123 3.58 -4.02 24.47
CA LYS A 123 3.76 -2.68 23.89
C LYS A 123 4.94 -2.62 22.93
N MET A 124 6.08 -3.19 23.31
CA MET A 124 7.25 -3.27 22.42
C MET A 124 6.94 -4.04 21.13
N LEU A 125 6.12 -5.08 21.24
CA LEU A 125 5.67 -5.85 20.10
C LEU A 125 4.76 -5.04 19.16
N GLU A 126 3.81 -4.29 19.71
CA GLU A 126 2.97 -3.36 18.94
C GLU A 126 3.82 -2.35 18.17
N ASP A 127 4.78 -1.72 18.85
CA ASP A 127 5.69 -0.74 18.24
C ASP A 127 6.49 -1.36 17.08
N LYS A 128 6.94 -2.61 17.23
CA LYS A 128 7.69 -3.34 16.19
C LYS A 128 6.83 -3.72 15.00
N ILE A 129 5.56 -4.06 15.20
CA ILE A 129 4.61 -4.34 14.12
C ILE A 129 4.33 -3.06 13.33
N GLU A 130 4.12 -1.93 14.01
CA GLU A 130 3.93 -0.64 13.33
C GLU A 130 5.19 -0.21 12.56
N GLU A 131 6.39 -0.46 13.10
CA GLU A 131 7.64 -0.26 12.35
C GLU A 131 7.70 -1.14 11.10
N ALA A 132 7.31 -2.42 11.21
CA ALA A 132 7.29 -3.36 10.09
C ALA A 132 6.30 -2.93 8.99
N LYS A 133 5.11 -2.44 9.35
CA LYS A 133 4.13 -1.89 8.39
C LYS A 133 4.70 -0.74 7.58
N ARG A 134 5.33 0.24 8.25
CA ARG A 134 5.97 1.37 7.57
C ARG A 134 7.08 0.93 6.62
N ARG A 135 7.89 -0.05 7.03
CA ARG A 135 8.95 -0.63 6.18
C ARG A 135 8.36 -1.34 4.96
N ARG A 136 7.30 -2.12 5.13
CA ARG A 136 6.56 -2.74 4.03
C ARG A 136 6.12 -1.69 3.02
N ASP A 137 5.44 -0.63 3.47
CA ASP A 137 4.88 0.38 2.56
C ASP A 137 6.00 1.06 1.72
N LEU A 138 7.14 1.35 2.37
CA LEU A 138 8.33 1.85 1.68
C LEU A 138 8.87 0.86 0.64
N LEU A 139 8.93 -0.44 0.97
CA LEU A 139 9.42 -1.48 0.08
C LEU A 139 8.49 -1.70 -1.11
N ILE A 140 7.17 -1.69 -0.90
CA ILE A 140 6.18 -1.75 -1.98
C ILE A 140 6.33 -0.55 -2.92
N ALA A 141 6.47 0.67 -2.38
CA ALA A 141 6.67 1.86 -3.20
C ALA A 141 7.97 1.81 -4.02
N LYS A 142 9.05 1.27 -3.44
CA LYS A 142 10.32 1.04 -4.15
C LYS A 142 10.18 -0.02 -5.24
N SER A 143 9.49 -1.13 -4.97
CA SER A 143 9.22 -2.17 -5.96
C SER A 143 8.46 -1.60 -7.15
N LYS A 144 7.33 -0.91 -6.91
CA LYS A 144 6.52 -0.29 -7.97
C LYS A 144 7.32 0.71 -8.81
N ARG A 145 8.22 1.47 -8.20
CA ARG A 145 9.14 2.38 -8.92
C ARG A 145 10.15 1.62 -9.77
N ALA A 146 10.74 0.56 -9.24
CA ALA A 146 11.67 -0.29 -9.97
C ALA A 146 10.98 -0.97 -11.17
N ASP A 147 9.78 -1.50 -10.98
CA ASP A 147 8.97 -2.12 -12.03
C ASP A 147 8.61 -1.12 -13.13
N ALA A 148 8.25 0.11 -12.76
CA ALA A 148 8.02 1.20 -13.72
C ALA A 148 9.29 1.55 -14.51
N GLN A 149 10.45 1.63 -13.85
CA GLN A 149 11.73 1.91 -14.51
C GLN A 149 12.12 0.79 -15.49
N VAL A 150 11.93 -0.48 -15.11
CA VAL A 150 12.14 -1.64 -15.98
C VAL A 150 11.19 -1.58 -17.17
N THR A 151 9.90 -1.30 -16.95
CA THR A 151 8.89 -1.20 -18.00
C THR A 151 9.22 -0.09 -19.00
N ILE A 152 9.60 1.10 -18.51
CA ILE A 152 10.04 2.22 -19.37
C ILE A 152 11.27 1.81 -20.17
N THR A 153 12.27 1.21 -19.53
CA THR A 153 13.53 0.81 -20.20
C THR A 153 13.28 -0.26 -21.25
N GLN A 154 12.44 -1.25 -20.97
CA GLN A 154 12.02 -2.28 -21.93
C GLN A 154 11.20 -1.69 -23.08
N THR A 155 10.30 -0.76 -22.80
CA THR A 155 9.50 -0.08 -23.84
C THR A 155 10.39 0.77 -24.73
N MET A 156 11.30 1.56 -24.14
CA MET A 156 12.29 2.34 -24.88
C MET A 156 13.20 1.44 -25.72
N SER A 157 13.72 0.35 -25.14
CA SER A 157 14.52 -0.64 -25.87
C SER A 157 13.75 -1.22 -27.06
N LYS A 158 12.51 -1.67 -26.85
CA LYS A 158 11.62 -2.14 -27.93
C LYS A 158 11.30 -1.06 -28.97
N LEU A 159 11.19 0.21 -28.58
CA LEU A 159 11.00 1.33 -29.52
C LEU A 159 12.26 1.61 -30.34
N THR A 160 13.45 1.42 -29.77
CA THR A 160 14.73 1.49 -30.53
C THR A 160 14.98 0.26 -31.40
N ASP A 161 14.50 -0.92 -31.01
CA ASP A 161 14.62 -2.17 -31.77
C ASP A 161 13.54 -2.29 -32.88
N ALA A 162 12.41 -1.60 -32.71
CA ALA A 162 11.36 -1.55 -33.70
C ALA A 162 11.71 -0.56 -34.82
N SER A 163 11.75 -1.09 -36.03
CA SER A 163 11.62 -0.46 -37.36
C SER A 163 10.43 0.52 -37.54
N ALA A 164 9.82 1.01 -36.46
CA ALA A 164 8.70 1.93 -36.42
C ALA A 164 9.09 3.34 -36.90
N PHE A 165 10.31 3.81 -36.59
CA PHE A 165 10.83 5.07 -37.16
C PHE A 165 11.19 4.92 -38.65
N GLU A 166 11.81 3.79 -39.03
CA GLU A 166 12.13 3.48 -40.43
C GLU A 166 10.87 3.38 -41.32
N SER A 167 9.75 2.94 -40.73
CA SER A 167 8.45 2.89 -41.40
C SER A 167 7.82 4.28 -41.59
N PHE A 168 8.04 5.21 -40.66
CA PHE A 168 7.61 6.60 -40.80
C PHE A 168 8.36 7.30 -41.94
N GLU A 169 9.67 7.08 -42.04
CA GLU A 169 10.51 7.67 -43.09
C GLU A 169 10.19 7.10 -44.48
N LYS A 170 9.91 5.79 -44.57
CA LYS A 170 9.39 5.15 -45.80
C LYS A 170 7.99 5.67 -46.17
N PHE A 171 7.16 6.03 -45.19
CA PHE A 171 5.85 6.62 -45.44
C PHE A 171 5.99 8.07 -45.94
N ALA A 172 6.89 8.85 -45.35
CA ALA A 172 7.21 10.20 -45.79
C ALA A 172 7.69 10.23 -47.26
N GLN A 173 8.64 9.36 -47.64
CA GLN A 173 9.08 9.22 -49.03
C GLN A 173 7.95 8.84 -50.00
N LYS A 174 7.00 8.00 -49.56
CA LYS A 174 5.85 7.61 -50.39
C LYS A 174 4.86 8.76 -50.59
N ILE A 175 4.69 9.62 -49.59
CA ILE A 175 3.85 10.82 -49.69
C ILE A 175 4.51 11.82 -50.64
N GLU A 176 5.81 12.07 -50.48
CA GLU A 176 6.59 12.96 -51.35
C GLU A 176 6.56 12.49 -52.82
N GLN A 177 6.70 11.18 -53.09
CA GLN A 177 6.53 10.64 -54.44
C GLN A 177 5.11 10.81 -55.00
N LYS A 178 4.08 10.74 -54.15
CA LYS A 178 2.69 10.96 -54.59
C LYS A 178 2.46 12.43 -54.92
N GLU A 179 2.98 13.35 -54.12
CA GLU A 179 2.92 14.80 -54.38
C GLU A 179 3.68 15.16 -55.66
N ALA A 180 4.90 14.65 -55.84
CA ALA A 180 5.68 14.84 -57.06
C ALA A 180 4.97 14.30 -58.30
N ARG A 181 4.29 13.15 -58.21
CA ARG A 181 3.47 12.61 -59.32
C ARG A 181 2.23 13.46 -59.58
N ALA A 182 1.59 13.98 -58.54
CA ALA A 182 0.43 14.87 -58.69
C ALA A 182 0.83 16.17 -59.39
N GLN A 183 1.95 16.78 -58.99
CA GLN A 183 2.52 17.97 -59.64
C GLN A 183 2.91 17.68 -61.10
N ALA A 184 3.59 16.56 -61.36
CA ALA A 184 3.93 16.17 -62.74
C ALA A 184 2.67 15.91 -63.61
N HIS A 185 1.59 15.37 -63.03
CA HIS A 185 0.32 15.21 -63.73
C HIS A 185 -0.36 16.55 -64.02
N GLU A 186 -0.30 17.50 -63.08
CA GLU A 186 -0.81 18.86 -63.26
C GLU A 186 -0.01 19.61 -64.34
N GLU A 187 1.31 19.48 -64.36
CA GLU A 187 2.16 20.00 -65.45
C GLU A 187 1.81 19.36 -66.80
N LEU A 188 1.59 18.05 -66.86
CA LEU A 188 1.17 17.34 -68.09
C LEU A 188 -0.23 17.78 -68.57
N LEU A 189 -1.17 17.97 -67.66
CA LEU A 189 -2.52 18.47 -67.97
C LEU A 189 -2.47 19.92 -68.44
N ASN A 190 -1.63 20.75 -67.84
CA ASN A 190 -1.41 22.13 -68.27
C ASN A 190 -0.66 22.20 -69.61
N ALA A 191 0.28 21.29 -69.87
CA ALA A 191 0.94 21.13 -71.17
C ALA A 191 -0.03 20.65 -72.26
N SER A 192 -1.02 19.81 -71.91
CA SER A 192 -2.08 19.36 -72.83
C SER A 192 -3.08 20.48 -73.15
N LYS A 193 -3.43 21.34 -72.18
CA LYS A 193 -4.27 22.53 -72.43
C LYS A 193 -3.65 23.45 -73.49
N THR A 194 -2.34 23.63 -73.49
CA THR A 194 -1.64 24.47 -74.49
C THR A 194 -1.68 23.94 -75.93
N LEU A 195 -1.94 22.65 -76.17
CA LEU A 195 -2.01 22.11 -77.54
C LEU A 195 -3.42 22.27 -78.13
N GLU A 196 -4.46 21.99 -77.34
CA GLU A 196 -5.87 22.12 -77.75
C GLU A 196 -6.32 23.59 -77.84
N ASP A 197 -5.82 24.47 -76.95
CA ASP A 197 -6.09 25.91 -77.05
C ASP A 197 -5.43 26.53 -78.30
N ARG A 198 -4.27 26.01 -78.73
CA ARG A 198 -3.61 26.42 -79.99
C ARG A 198 -4.34 25.96 -81.25
N PHE A 199 -5.11 24.86 -81.20
CA PHE A 199 -5.95 24.44 -82.33
C PHE A 199 -7.28 25.22 -82.39
N LYS A 200 -7.85 25.61 -81.25
CA LYS A 200 -9.05 26.48 -81.20
C LYS A 200 -8.80 27.92 -81.65
N GLU A 201 -7.58 28.43 -81.49
CA GLU A 201 -7.14 29.70 -82.09
C GLU A 201 -6.93 29.60 -83.62
N LEU A 202 -6.75 28.39 -84.17
CA LEU A 202 -6.59 28.15 -85.61
C LEU A 202 -7.93 27.90 -86.35
N GLU A 203 -8.99 27.52 -85.64
CA GLU A 203 -10.33 27.25 -86.23
C GLU A 203 -11.29 28.46 -86.24
N ASN A 204 -10.92 29.60 -85.66
CA ASN A 204 -11.77 30.83 -85.61
C ASN A 204 -11.18 32.01 -86.40
N SER A 205 -10.64 31.76 -87.59
CA SER A 205 -10.15 32.83 -88.48
C SER A 205 -10.50 32.56 -89.94
N ASP A 206 -11.80 32.47 -90.24
CA ASP A 206 -12.36 32.59 -91.59
C ASP A 206 -13.78 33.18 -91.48
N GLU A 207 -13.87 34.52 -91.41
CA GLU A 207 -14.96 35.40 -91.89
C GLU A 207 -14.84 36.78 -91.22
N ASP A 208 -13.85 37.60 -91.63
CA ASP A 208 -13.86 39.04 -91.32
C ASP A 208 -13.08 39.87 -92.35
N ILE A 209 -13.26 39.57 -93.64
CA ILE A 209 -12.61 40.29 -94.75
C ILE A 209 -13.60 41.08 -95.64
N LEU A 210 -14.92 41.05 -95.37
CA LEU A 210 -15.88 41.74 -96.25
C LEU A 210 -16.72 42.86 -95.61
N ASP A 211 -16.78 43.02 -94.28
CA ASP A 211 -17.62 44.06 -93.66
C ASP A 211 -16.85 45.31 -93.13
N GLU A 212 -15.56 45.19 -92.81
CA GLU A 212 -14.74 46.35 -92.39
C GLU A 212 -14.16 47.16 -93.55
N LEU A 213 -14.04 46.58 -94.75
CA LEU A 213 -13.52 47.26 -95.94
C LEU A 213 -14.53 48.26 -96.55
N GLN A 214 -15.82 48.11 -96.21
CA GLN A 214 -16.89 49.02 -96.62
C GLN A 214 -17.03 50.21 -95.65
N LYS A 215 -16.84 49.97 -94.34
CA LYS A 215 -16.83 51.01 -93.30
C LYS A 215 -15.59 51.91 -93.34
N LEU A 216 -14.46 51.46 -93.88
CA LEU A 216 -13.24 52.27 -94.05
C LEU A 216 -13.20 53.09 -95.35
N LYS A 217 -13.92 52.68 -96.40
CA LYS A 217 -14.07 53.46 -97.66
C LYS A 217 -15.11 54.58 -97.56
N GLU A 218 -16.13 54.43 -96.72
CA GLU A 218 -17.06 55.52 -96.36
C GLU A 218 -16.50 56.46 -95.27
N LYS A 219 -15.31 56.15 -94.74
CA LYS A 219 -14.52 57.07 -93.92
C LYS A 219 -13.53 57.89 -94.77
N MET A 220 -13.94 58.19 -95.99
CA MET A 220 -14.02 59.56 -96.48
C MET A 220 -12.88 60.48 -96.05
N GLY A 221 -11.90 60.57 -96.93
CA GLY A 221 -10.97 61.69 -96.86
C GLY A 221 -10.22 62.06 -98.14
N LYS A 222 -10.02 61.13 -99.07
CA LYS A 222 -9.60 61.34 -100.48
C LYS A 222 -9.77 60.06 -101.28
#